data_AF-A0A7I7LJG3-F1
#
_entry.id   AF-A0A7I7LJG3-F1
#
_cell.length_a   1.000
_cell.length_b   1.000
_cell.length_c   1.000
_cell.angle_alpha   90.00
_cell.angle_beta   90.00
_cell.angle_gamma   90.00
#
_symmetry.space_group_name_H-M   'P 1'
#
loop_
_entity.id
_entity.type
_entity.pdbx_description
1 polymer ?
#
loop_
_entity_poly.entity_id
_entity_poly.type
_entity_poly.pdbx_seq_one_letter_code
_entity_poly.pdbx_strand_id
1 'polypeptide(L)'
;MNSMHRRRFLSLASAAAAGVTAGCAGITNNVSIKSGPGPISFWSNHPGQSSGVEKVLIDRFQQQFPGLSVKLVDAGMDYDEVAEKFNAALIGDDVPDVVVLGDIWWFHFALSGVISPPR
;
A
#
# COMPACT_ATOMS: atom_id res chain seq x y z
N MET A 1 42.74 -32.22 23.41
CA MET A 1 41.58 -31.53 22.79
C MET A 1 40.86 -32.53 21.90
N ASN A 2 39.59 -32.88 21.99
CA ASN A 2 38.47 -32.51 22.87
C ASN A 2 37.59 -33.77 23.03
N SER A 3 37.06 -33.94 24.24
CA SER A 3 36.15 -35.02 24.66
C SER A 3 34.86 -35.01 23.83
N MET A 4 34.58 -36.11 23.12
CA MET A 4 33.24 -36.36 22.55
C MET A 4 32.33 -36.90 23.65
N HIS A 5 31.58 -36.00 24.27
CA HIS A 5 30.58 -36.35 25.28
C HIS A 5 29.15 -36.09 24.78
N ARG A 6 28.40 -37.21 24.78
CA ARG A 6 26.98 -37.35 25.18
C ARG A 6 25.90 -37.00 24.16
N ARG A 7 25.59 -38.05 23.38
CA ARG A 7 24.22 -38.56 23.12
C ARG A 7 23.15 -37.97 24.05
N ARG A 8 22.27 -37.13 23.51
CA ARG A 8 20.85 -37.01 23.88
C ARG A 8 20.07 -36.76 22.59
N PHE A 9 19.73 -37.83 21.89
CA PHE A 9 18.34 -38.28 21.74
C PHE A 9 17.42 -37.17 21.20
N LEU A 10 17.41 -37.05 19.87
CA LEU A 10 16.25 -36.57 19.12
C LEU A 10 15.09 -37.52 19.42
N SER A 11 14.12 -37.06 20.19
CA SER A 11 12.83 -37.75 20.29
C SER A 11 12.00 -37.38 19.08
N LEU A 12 12.03 -38.28 18.09
CA LEU A 12 11.00 -38.46 17.07
C LEU A 12 9.65 -38.70 17.77
N ALA A 13 8.68 -37.83 17.53
CA ALA A 13 7.26 -38.17 17.67
C ALA A 13 6.57 -37.83 16.34
N SER A 14 6.44 -38.87 15.53
CA SER A 14 5.69 -38.93 14.29
C SER A 14 4.18 -38.94 14.56
N ALA A 15 3.45 -37.98 14.00
CA ALA A 15 2.03 -38.11 13.71
C ALA A 15 1.75 -37.49 12.33
N ALA A 16 1.11 -38.29 11.48
CA ALA A 16 0.95 -38.08 10.05
C ALA A 16 0.08 -36.86 9.69
N ALA A 17 0.49 -36.15 8.64
CA ALA A 17 -0.42 -35.43 7.75
C ALA A 17 0.19 -35.38 6.34
N ALA A 18 -0.69 -35.53 5.36
CA ALA A 18 -0.43 -35.78 3.96
C ALA A 18 0.50 -34.76 3.28
N GLY A 19 1.16 -35.22 2.21
CA GLY A 19 1.91 -34.36 1.32
C GLY A 19 1.06 -33.23 0.76
N VAL A 20 1.60 -32.03 0.84
CA VAL A 20 1.36 -30.96 -0.11
C VAL A 20 2.68 -30.23 -0.27
N THR A 21 3.19 -30.27 -1.49
CA THR A 21 4.14 -29.32 -2.02
C THR A 21 3.53 -27.91 -1.89
N ALA A 22 3.84 -27.21 -0.81
CA ALA A 22 3.65 -25.77 -0.70
C ALA A 22 5.05 -25.19 -0.81
N GLY A 23 5.52 -24.88 -2.01
CA GLY A 23 4.97 -23.82 -2.84
C GLY A 23 5.80 -22.59 -2.51
N CYS A 24 6.46 -22.01 -3.50
CA CYS A 24 7.10 -20.72 -3.35
C CYS A 24 6.08 -19.80 -2.66
N ALA A 25 6.32 -19.44 -1.40
CA ALA A 25 5.66 -18.28 -0.81
C ALA A 25 6.27 -17.08 -1.52
N GLY A 26 5.86 -16.88 -2.77
CA GLY A 26 5.85 -15.55 -3.34
C GLY A 26 5.12 -14.70 -2.32
N ILE A 27 5.74 -13.58 -1.97
CA ILE A 27 5.12 -12.52 -1.21
C ILE A 27 3.73 -12.28 -1.83
N THR A 28 2.71 -12.88 -1.21
CA THR A 28 1.33 -12.55 -1.51
C THR A 28 1.15 -11.24 -0.80
N ASN A 29 1.44 -10.15 -1.51
CA ASN A 29 1.02 -8.81 -1.14
C ASN A 29 -0.50 -8.84 -1.07
N ASN A 30 -1.06 -9.26 0.07
CA ASN A 30 -2.46 -9.04 0.42
C ASN A 30 -2.60 -7.53 0.69
N VAL A 31 -2.48 -6.75 -0.38
CA VAL A 31 -2.89 -5.36 -0.38
C VAL A 31 -4.41 -5.42 -0.36
N SER A 32 -4.98 -4.92 0.72
CA SER A 32 -6.40 -4.67 0.82
C SER A 32 -6.88 -3.87 -0.39
N ILE A 33 -7.81 -4.44 -1.17
CA ILE A 33 -8.34 -3.79 -2.36
C ILE A 33 -9.59 -3.00 -1.97
N LYS A 34 -9.44 -1.68 -1.91
CA LYS A 34 -10.58 -0.76 -1.78
C LYS A 34 -11.56 -0.98 -2.93
N SER A 35 -12.84 -1.19 -2.58
CA SER A 35 -13.91 -1.50 -3.53
C SER A 35 -15.19 -0.74 -3.17
N GLY A 36 -16.03 -0.45 -4.17
CA GLY A 36 -17.33 0.19 -3.98
C GLY A 36 -17.53 1.45 -4.84
N PRO A 37 -18.77 1.98 -4.91
CA PRO A 37 -19.12 3.10 -5.80
C PRO A 37 -18.80 4.48 -5.19
N GLY A 38 -17.91 4.54 -4.20
CA GLY A 38 -17.55 5.80 -3.54
C GLY A 38 -16.81 6.77 -4.47
N PRO A 39 -16.65 8.05 -4.06
CA PRO A 39 -15.84 9.00 -4.81
C PRO A 39 -14.38 8.53 -4.87
N ILE A 40 -13.70 8.90 -5.95
CA ILE A 40 -12.25 8.78 -6.08
C ILE A 40 -11.60 9.66 -5.00
N SER A 41 -10.90 9.04 -4.05
CA SER A 41 -10.18 9.72 -2.99
C SER A 41 -8.81 10.17 -3.49
N PHE A 42 -8.62 11.48 -3.65
CA PHE A 42 -7.37 12.08 -4.07
C PHE A 42 -6.67 12.76 -2.88
N TRP A 43 -5.53 12.22 -2.46
CA TRP A 43 -4.72 12.72 -1.34
C TRP A 43 -3.60 13.61 -1.84
N SER A 44 -3.57 14.86 -1.36
CA SER A 44 -2.59 15.87 -1.74
C SER A 44 -2.12 16.67 -0.53
N ASN A 45 -0.87 17.13 -0.58
CA ASN A 45 -0.33 18.17 0.31
C ASN A 45 -0.50 19.59 -0.25
N HIS A 46 -1.27 19.75 -1.34
CA HIS A 46 -1.52 21.03 -2.00
C HIS A 46 -0.21 21.81 -2.32
N PRO A 47 0.77 21.17 -2.99
CA PRO A 47 2.12 21.74 -3.13
C PRO A 47 2.07 23.11 -3.80
N GLY A 48 2.75 24.09 -3.23
CA GLY A 48 2.70 25.48 -3.73
C GLY A 48 1.34 26.17 -3.50
N GLN A 49 0.60 25.80 -2.45
CA GLN A 49 -0.76 26.32 -2.16
C GLN A 49 -1.76 26.06 -3.30
N SER A 50 -1.64 24.91 -3.95
CA SER A 50 -2.35 24.58 -5.19
C SER A 50 -3.78 24.08 -5.03
N SER A 51 -4.35 24.07 -3.82
CA SER A 51 -5.70 23.54 -3.56
C SER A 51 -6.79 24.17 -4.45
N GLY A 52 -6.66 25.45 -4.79
CA GLY A 52 -7.55 26.13 -5.73
C GLY A 52 -7.45 25.59 -7.16
N VAL A 53 -6.23 25.31 -7.62
CA VAL A 53 -5.96 24.74 -8.96
C VAL A 53 -6.45 23.30 -9.03
N GLU A 54 -6.19 22.49 -8.00
CA GLU A 54 -6.64 21.10 -7.94
C GLU A 54 -8.16 20.98 -7.99
N LYS A 55 -8.89 21.88 -7.31
CA LYS A 55 -10.36 21.95 -7.40
C LYS A 55 -10.83 22.24 -8.83
N VAL A 56 -10.19 23.17 -9.54
CA VAL A 56 -10.51 23.45 -10.95
C VAL A 56 -10.26 22.24 -11.85
N LEU A 57 -9.18 21.49 -11.60
CA LEU A 57 -8.89 20.26 -12.36
C LEU A 57 -9.92 19.15 -12.07
N ILE A 58 -10.32 19.01 -10.81
CA ILE A 58 -11.39 18.10 -10.38
C ILE A 58 -12.71 18.47 -11.05
N ASP A 59 -13.08 19.75 -11.07
CA ASP A 59 -14.32 20.20 -11.70
C ASP A 59 -14.34 19.88 -13.19
N ARG A 60 -13.22 20.12 -13.89
CA ARG A 60 -13.07 19.75 -15.32
C ARG A 60 -13.17 18.24 -15.53
N PHE A 61 -12.55 17.44 -14.66
CA PHE A 61 -12.63 15.99 -14.71
C PHE A 61 -14.08 15.51 -14.54
N GLN A 62 -14.79 16.01 -13.53
CA GLN A 62 -16.18 15.61 -13.29
C GLN A 62 -17.13 16.08 -14.39
N GLN A 63 -16.87 17.22 -15.04
CA GLN A 63 -17.60 17.65 -16.23
C GLN A 63 -17.42 16.70 -17.41
N GLN A 64 -16.20 16.20 -17.61
CA GLN A 64 -15.89 15.22 -18.65
C GLN A 64 -16.44 13.83 -18.32
N PHE A 65 -16.52 13.47 -17.04
CA PHE A 65 -16.96 12.18 -16.54
C PHE A 65 -18.09 12.35 -15.51
N PRO A 66 -19.32 12.68 -15.94
CA PRO A 66 -20.43 13.06 -15.04
C PRO A 66 -20.90 11.96 -14.08
N GLY A 67 -20.46 10.71 -14.26
CA GLY A 67 -20.74 9.60 -13.35
C GLY A 67 -19.65 9.37 -12.29
N LEU A 68 -18.55 10.14 -12.32
CA LEU A 68 -17.43 10.01 -11.39
C LEU A 68 -17.34 11.25 -10.51
N SER A 69 -17.15 11.04 -9.21
CA SER A 69 -16.90 12.11 -8.25
C SER A 69 -15.51 11.98 -7.65
N VAL A 70 -14.89 13.10 -7.30
CA VAL A 70 -13.56 13.14 -6.68
C VAL A 70 -13.65 13.87 -5.34
N LYS A 71 -13.11 13.24 -4.30
CA LYS A 71 -12.92 13.83 -2.98
C LYS A 71 -11.46 14.21 -2.83
N LEU A 72 -11.17 15.51 -2.87
CA LEU A 72 -9.86 16.05 -2.51
C LEU A 72 -9.68 15.98 -1.00
N VAL A 73 -8.60 15.34 -0.55
CA VAL A 73 -8.25 15.16 0.85
C VAL A 73 -6.94 15.89 1.11
N ASP A 74 -6.97 16.81 2.07
CA ASP A 74 -5.77 17.37 2.66
C ASP A 74 -5.05 16.26 3.44
N ALA A 75 -3.91 15.84 2.92
CA ALA A 75 -3.22 14.62 3.35
C ALA A 75 -1.95 14.88 4.17
N GLY A 76 -1.62 16.14 4.43
CA GLY A 76 -0.42 16.55 5.15
C GLY A 76 0.12 17.87 4.60
N MET A 77 0.98 18.53 5.36
CA MET A 77 1.57 19.80 4.95
C MET A 77 2.67 19.66 3.89
N ASP A 78 3.32 18.49 3.83
CA ASP A 78 4.42 18.19 2.93
C ASP A 78 4.37 16.73 2.45
N TYR A 79 5.37 16.32 1.68
CA TYR A 79 5.42 14.97 1.11
C TYR A 79 5.70 13.87 2.15
N ASP A 80 6.37 14.21 3.25
CA ASP A 80 6.70 13.24 4.31
C ASP A 80 5.43 12.91 5.09
N GLU A 81 4.64 13.92 5.47
CA GLU A 81 3.35 13.69 6.15
C GLU A 81 2.37 12.90 5.28
N VAL A 82 2.32 13.16 3.96
CA VAL A 82 1.49 12.35 3.04
C VAL A 82 1.96 10.90 2.99
N ALA A 83 3.28 10.66 2.95
CA ALA A 83 3.85 9.33 2.95
C ALA A 83 3.58 8.59 4.27
N GLU A 84 3.71 9.26 5.42
CA GLU A 84 3.39 8.71 6.73
C GLU A 84 1.91 8.32 6.83
N LYS A 85 1.01 9.23 6.41
CA LYS A 85 -0.44 8.97 6.38
C LYS A 85 -0.77 7.81 5.45
N PHE A 86 -0.15 7.75 4.27
CA PHE A 86 -0.36 6.66 3.33
C PHE A 86 0.13 5.33 3.92
N ASN A 87 1.32 5.30 4.51
CA ASN A 87 1.86 4.11 5.15
C ASN A 87 0.97 3.59 6.30
N ALA A 88 0.38 4.49 7.09
CA ALA A 88 -0.59 4.10 8.12
C ALA A 88 -1.87 3.49 7.52
N ALA A 89 -2.35 4.03 6.38
CA ALA A 89 -3.55 3.54 5.69
C ALA A 89 -3.38 2.15 5.07
N LEU A 90 -2.14 1.75 4.73
CA LEU A 90 -1.84 0.43 4.14
C LEU A 90 -2.15 -0.76 5.06
N ILE A 91 -2.37 -0.54 6.36
CA ILE A 91 -2.75 -1.59 7.31
C ILE A 91 -4.24 -1.99 7.13
N GLY A 92 -5.06 -1.13 6.51
CA GLY A 92 -6.49 -1.36 6.30
C GLY A 92 -6.96 -1.07 4.87
N ASP A 93 -8.27 -0.87 4.73
CA ASP A 93 -8.92 -0.71 3.42
C ASP A 93 -9.16 0.78 3.04
N ASP A 94 -8.78 1.73 3.91
CA ASP A 94 -9.01 3.18 3.73
C ASP A 94 -7.83 3.87 3.01
N VAL A 95 -7.37 3.25 1.92
CA VAL A 95 -6.31 3.79 1.07
C VAL A 95 -6.85 4.83 0.07
N PRO A 96 -6.02 5.80 -0.36
CA PRO A 96 -6.38 6.69 -1.46
C PRO A 96 -6.47 5.94 -2.79
N ASP A 97 -7.27 6.47 -3.71
CA ASP A 97 -7.29 6.03 -5.10
C ASP A 97 -6.18 6.73 -5.91
N VAL A 98 -5.85 7.97 -5.53
CA VAL A 98 -4.73 8.76 -6.07
C VAL A 98 -4.01 9.43 -4.92
N VAL A 99 -2.68 9.35 -4.86
CA VAL A 99 -1.86 9.96 -3.82
C VAL A 99 -0.67 10.70 -4.43
N VAL A 100 -0.40 11.90 -3.93
CA VAL A 100 0.81 12.66 -4.28
C VAL A 100 2.00 12.11 -3.49
N LEU A 101 3.03 11.63 -4.20
CA LEU A 101 4.27 11.15 -3.59
C LEU A 101 5.45 11.94 -4.16
N GLY A 102 6.37 12.34 -3.28
CA GLY A 102 7.63 12.98 -3.68
C GLY A 102 8.59 11.99 -4.37
N ASP A 103 9.68 12.53 -4.93
CA ASP A 103 10.76 11.78 -5.60
C ASP A 103 11.47 10.76 -4.69
N ILE A 104 11.50 11.01 -3.38
CA ILE A 104 12.05 10.12 -2.37
C ILE A 104 11.11 8.92 -2.07
N TRP A 105 9.79 9.14 -2.07
CA TRP A 105 8.83 8.17 -1.54
C TRP A 105 8.22 7.23 -2.57
N TRP A 106 8.01 7.69 -3.81
CA TRP A 106 7.29 6.88 -4.80
C TRP A 106 7.98 5.53 -5.05
N PHE A 107 9.31 5.50 -5.10
CA PHE A 107 10.06 4.27 -5.37
C PHE A 107 10.04 3.31 -4.18
N HIS A 108 10.03 3.83 -2.95
CA HIS A 108 9.86 3.02 -1.74
C HIS A 108 8.53 2.24 -1.79
N PHE A 109 7.43 2.92 -2.10
CA PHE A 109 6.11 2.28 -2.20
C PHE A 109 5.96 1.40 -3.45
N ALA A 110 6.64 1.74 -4.56
CA ALA A 110 6.69 0.87 -5.73
C ALA A 110 7.39 -0.45 -5.43
N LEU A 111 8.54 -0.39 -4.75
CA LEU A 111 9.32 -1.57 -4.35
C LEU A 111 8.56 -2.49 -3.39
N SER A 112 7.74 -1.93 -2.48
CA SER A 112 6.89 -2.72 -1.60
C SER A 112 5.64 -3.26 -2.30
N GLY A 113 5.35 -2.85 -3.53
CA GLY A 113 4.24 -3.35 -4.33
C GLY A 113 2.87 -2.84 -3.89
N VAL A 114 2.82 -1.71 -3.17
CA VAL A 114 1.58 -1.14 -2.63
C VAL A 114 1.01 0.00 -3.47
N ILE A 115 1.69 0.38 -4.55
CA ILE A 115 1.16 1.24 -5.60
C ILE A 115 1.19 0.51 -6.94
N SER A 116 0.24 0.85 -7.80
CA SER A 116 0.20 0.31 -9.17
C SER A 116 1.40 0.81 -9.97
N PRO A 117 2.04 -0.03 -10.80
CA PRO A 117 3.10 0.42 -11.70
C PRO A 117 2.61 1.52 -12.64
N PRO A 118 3.44 2.53 -12.95
CA PRO A 118 3.12 3.47 -14.02
C PRO A 118 2.98 2.70 -15.33
N ARG A 119 1.89 2.95 -16.06
CA ARG A 119 1.60 2.36 -17.37
C ARG A 119 1.95 3.30 -18.50
#